data_AF-A0A2E3C287-F1
#
_entry.id   AF-A0A2E3C287-F1
#
_cell.length_a   1.000
_cell.length_b   1.000
_cell.length_c   1.000
_cell.angle_alpha   90.00
_cell.angle_beta   90.00
_cell.angle_gamma   90.00
#
_symmetry.space_group_name_H-M   'P 1'
#
loop_
_entity.id
_entity.type
_entity.pdbx_description
1 polymer ?
#
loop_
_entity_poly.entity_id
_entity_poly.type
_entity_poly.pdbx_seq_one_letter_code
_entity_poly.pdbx_strand_id
1 'polypeptide(L)'
;MAGNTQKQNLQDAFLNHVRKNRSQVTVFLVNGVKLQGVITWFDNFSMLLTRDGYTQMIYKHAISTVMPIEEMSMYDIVGDENHGNQ
;
A
#
# COMPACT_ATOMS: atom_id res chain seq x y z
N MET A 1 -31.70 -4.93 -3.32
CA MET A 1 -30.38 -5.28 -2.73
C MET A 1 -29.40 -4.23 -3.20
N ALA A 2 -29.31 -3.09 -2.52
CA ALA A 2 -28.33 -2.06 -2.86
C ALA A 2 -26.95 -2.57 -2.41
N GLY A 3 -26.06 -2.83 -3.37
CA GLY A 3 -24.66 -3.14 -3.08
C GLY A 3 -24.05 -1.94 -2.36
N ASN A 4 -23.60 -2.17 -1.14
CA ASN A 4 -22.93 -1.16 -0.33
C ASN A 4 -21.60 -0.82 -1.04
N THR A 5 -21.56 0.28 -1.79
CA THR A 5 -20.33 0.83 -2.36
C THR A 5 -19.44 1.21 -1.18
N GLN A 6 -18.62 0.27 -0.72
CA GLN A 6 -17.64 0.54 0.32
C GLN A 6 -16.60 1.46 -0.29
N LYS A 7 -16.76 2.76 0.02
CA LYS A 7 -15.71 3.76 -0.08
C LYS A 7 -14.41 3.13 0.41
N GLN A 8 -13.49 2.80 -0.50
CA GLN A 8 -12.25 2.12 -0.11
C GLN A 8 -11.55 3.00 0.93
N ASN A 9 -11.17 2.40 2.07
CA ASN A 9 -10.39 3.11 3.08
C ASN A 9 -9.07 3.57 2.46
N LEU A 10 -8.65 4.80 2.75
CA LEU A 10 -7.39 5.39 2.29
C LEU A 10 -6.19 4.44 2.44
N GLN A 11 -6.13 3.69 3.55
CA GLN A 11 -5.05 2.74 3.78
C GLN A 11 -5.02 1.63 2.71
N ASP A 12 -6.16 1.00 2.45
CA ASP A 12 -6.26 -0.10 1.50
C ASP A 12 -6.07 0.41 0.07
N ALA A 13 -6.59 1.59 -0.23
CA ALA A 13 -6.44 2.23 -1.54
C ALA A 13 -4.96 2.54 -1.83
N PHE A 14 -4.26 3.14 -0.85
CA PHE A 14 -2.82 3.40 -0.92
C PHE A 14 -2.00 2.11 -1.07
N LEU A 15 -2.21 1.13 -0.19
CA LEU A 15 -1.45 -0.12 -0.20
C LEU A 15 -1.72 -0.95 -1.46
N ASN A 16 -2.94 -0.91 -2.00
CA ASN A 16 -3.26 -1.54 -3.28
C ASN A 16 -2.60 -0.82 -4.44
N HIS A 17 -2.60 0.51 -4.47
CA HIS A 17 -1.96 1.28 -5.53
C HIS A 17 -0.46 0.91 -5.65
N VAL A 18 0.29 1.02 -4.54
CA VAL A 18 1.73 0.71 -4.54
C VAL A 18 2.02 -0.77 -4.84
N ARG A 19 1.15 -1.69 -4.41
CA ARG A 19 1.28 -3.13 -4.71
C ARG A 19 1.03 -3.42 -6.19
N LYS A 20 -0.07 -2.91 -6.76
CA LYS A 20 -0.43 -3.11 -8.17
C LYS A 20 0.65 -2.58 -9.11
N ASN A 21 1.18 -1.40 -8.79
CA ASN A 21 2.23 -0.73 -9.58
C ASN A 21 3.64 -1.25 -9.29
N ARG A 22 3.80 -2.18 -8.33
CA ARG A 22 5.10 -2.69 -7.87
C ARG A 22 6.07 -1.56 -7.50
N SER A 23 5.52 -0.46 -6.96
CA SER A 23 6.30 0.72 -6.62
C SER A 23 7.31 0.39 -5.53
N GLN A 24 8.54 0.86 -5.71
CA GLN A 24 9.54 0.77 -4.67
C GLN A 24 9.14 1.71 -3.52
N VAL A 25 9.15 1.18 -2.29
CA VAL A 25 8.80 1.92 -1.08
C VAL A 25 9.92 1.87 -0.05
N THR A 26 9.97 2.90 0.80
CA THR A 26 10.67 2.87 2.08
C THR A 26 9.64 2.80 3.21
N VAL A 27 9.75 1.77 4.04
CA VAL A 27 8.95 1.58 5.26
C VAL A 27 9.81 1.99 6.46
N PHE A 28 9.33 2.94 7.24
CA PHE A 28 10.00 3.40 8.44
C PHE A 28 9.34 2.75 9.65
N LEU A 29 10.11 2.04 10.45
CA LEU A 29 9.63 1.46 11.70
C LEU A 29 9.66 2.48 12.83
N VAL A 30 8.81 2.30 13.84
CA VAL A 30 8.72 3.17 15.03
C VAL A 30 10.04 3.27 15.82
N ASN A 31 10.92 2.28 15.68
CA ASN A 31 12.25 2.28 16.29
C ASN A 31 13.33 2.99 15.43
N GLY A 32 12.95 3.57 14.29
CA GLY A 32 13.84 4.28 13.38
C GLY A 32 14.50 3.44 12.29
N VAL A 33 14.32 2.11 12.29
CA VAL A 33 14.83 1.23 11.22
C VAL A 33 14.10 1.54 9.91
N LYS A 34 14.84 1.55 8.79
CA LYS A 34 14.32 1.76 7.45
C LYS A 34 14.41 0.45 6.65
N LEU A 35 13.30 0.04 6.08
CA LEU A 35 13.20 -1.14 5.22
C LEU A 35 12.84 -0.66 3.82
N GLN A 36 13.45 -1.24 2.79
CA GLN A 36 13.17 -0.89 1.40
C GLN A 36 12.78 -2.14 0.64
N GLY A 37 11.83 -2.01 -0.28
CA GLY A 37 11.38 -3.11 -1.12
C GLY A 37 10.08 -2.77 -1.83
N VAL A 38 9.42 -3.82 -2.32
CA VAL A 38 8.10 -3.76 -2.94
C VAL A 38 7.10 -4.47 -2.05
N ILE A 39 5.93 -3.86 -1.85
CA ILE A 39 4.83 -4.49 -1.12
C ILE A 39 4.16 -5.51 -2.05
N THR A 40 4.20 -6.78 -1.69
CA THR A 40 3.64 -7.87 -2.51
C THR A 40 2.28 -8.33 -2.00
N TRP A 41 2.03 -8.21 -0.70
CA TRP A 41 0.77 -8.58 -0.06
C TRP A 41 0.54 -7.73 1.20
N PHE A 42 -0.72 -7.57 1.60
CA PHE A 42 -1.08 -7.07 2.92
C PHE A 42 -2.42 -7.62 3.38
N ASP A 43 -2.61 -7.64 4.69
CA ASP A 43 -3.90 -7.88 5.35
C ASP A 43 -4.18 -6.74 6.34
N ASN A 44 -5.09 -6.93 7.29
CA ASN A 44 -5.44 -5.91 8.27
C ASN A 44 -4.28 -5.52 9.21
N PHE A 45 -3.38 -6.44 9.54
CA PHE A 45 -2.38 -6.28 10.60
C PHE A 45 -0.93 -6.38 10.14
N SER A 46 -0.70 -6.91 8.94
CA SER A 46 0.62 -7.21 8.42
C SER A 46 0.74 -6.93 6.92
N MET A 47 1.97 -6.89 6.44
CA MET A 47 2.30 -6.75 5.03
C MET A 47 3.58 -7.51 4.69
N LEU A 48 3.68 -7.99 3.46
CA LEU A 48 4.87 -8.62 2.91
C LEU A 48 5.66 -7.58 2.12
N LEU A 49 6.94 -7.44 2.48
CA LEU A 49 7.91 -6.62 1.76
C LEU A 49 8.94 -7.54 1.12
N THR A 50 9.13 -7.42 -0.20
CA THR A 50 10.10 -8.20 -0.95
C THR A 50 11.23 -7.31 -1.45
N ARG A 51 12.47 -7.75 -1.28
CA ARG A 51 13.68 -7.09 -1.80
C ARG A 51 14.71 -8.16 -2.14
N ASP A 52 15.31 -8.06 -3.34
CA ASP A 52 16.38 -8.96 -3.81
C ASP A 52 16.02 -10.46 -3.70
N GLY A 53 14.75 -10.79 -3.96
CA GLY A 53 14.21 -12.16 -3.85
C GLY A 53 13.83 -12.60 -2.43
N TYR A 54 14.26 -11.88 -1.39
CA TYR A 54 13.90 -12.15 -0.01
C TYR A 54 12.56 -11.50 0.33
N THR A 55 11.69 -12.23 1.01
CA THR A 55 10.39 -11.73 1.48
C THR A 55 10.34 -11.76 3.00
N GLN A 56 9.93 -10.65 3.59
CA GLN A 56 9.75 -10.52 5.03
C GLN A 56 8.34 -10.01 5.34
N MET A 57 7.78 -10.52 6.43
CA MET A 57 6.51 -10.03 6.96
C MET A 57 6.77 -8.93 7.98
N ILE A 58 6.03 -7.83 7.86
CA ILE A 58 6.13 -6.67 8.74
C ILE A 58 4.76 -6.47 9.39
N TYR A 59 4.72 -6.37 10.72
CA TYR A 59 3.51 -6.00 11.44
C TYR A 59 3.27 -4.49 11.38
N LYS A 60 2.04 -4.07 11.08
CA LYS A 60 1.68 -2.65 10.94
C LYS A 60 1.87 -1.84 12.23
N HIS A 61 1.75 -2.45 13.41
CA HIS A 61 2.00 -1.76 14.67
C HIS A 61 3.45 -1.30 14.85
N ALA A 62 4.38 -1.92 14.13
CA ALA A 62 5.79 -1.54 14.15
C ALA A 62 6.12 -0.46 13.09
N ILE A 63 5.18 -0.13 12.20
CA ILE A 63 5.37 0.82 11.11
C ILE A 63 4.94 2.21 11.57
N SER A 64 5.80 3.20 11.34
CA SER A 64 5.50 4.62 11.52
C SER A 64 5.00 5.27 10.23
N THR A 65 5.69 5.05 9.10
CA THR A 65 5.34 5.62 7.80
C THR A 65 5.73 4.68 6.64
N VAL A 66 5.00 4.80 5.54
CA VAL A 66 5.31 4.15 4.25
C VAL A 66 5.44 5.24 3.20
N MET A 67 6.60 5.33 2.56
CA MET A 67 6.93 6.36 1.59
C MET A 67 7.25 5.72 0.24
N PRO A 68 6.46 5.93 -0.82
CA PRO A 68 6.84 5.55 -2.18
C PRO A 68 8.05 6.39 -2.63
N ILE A 69 8.89 5.83 -3.50
CA ILE A 69 9.99 6.60 -4.13
C ILE A 69 9.46 7.52 -5.22
N GLU A 70 8.42 7.10 -5.93
CA GLU A 70 7.78 7.85 -7.00
C GLU A 70 6.64 8.72 -6.46
N GLU A 71 6.43 9.88 -7.08
CA GLU A 71 5.28 10.73 -6.79
C GLU A 71 4.00 10.00 -7.16
N MET A 72 2.98 10.12 -6.30
CA MET A 72 1.67 9.53 -6.53
C MET A 72 0.60 10.62 -6.50
N SER A 73 -0.27 10.63 -7.50
CA SER A 73 -1.44 11.50 -7.49
C SER A 73 -2.48 10.97 -6.53
N MET A 74 -3.10 11.87 -5.73
CA MET A 74 -4.24 11.50 -4.87
C MET A 74 -5.42 10.97 -5.68
N TYR A 75 -5.57 11.40 -6.94
CA TYR A 75 -6.56 10.86 -7.85
C TYR A 75 -6.31 9.38 -8.16
N ASP A 76 -5.05 8.96 -8.26
CA ASP A 76 -4.72 7.56 -8.55
C ASP A 76 -4.88 6.64 -7.32
N ILE A 77 -4.89 7.23 -6.12
CA ILE A 77 -5.07 6.53 -4.85
C ILE A 77 -6.55 6.39 -4.52
N VAL A 78 -7.37 7.43 -4.73
CA VAL A 78 -8.77 7.49 -4.27
C VAL A 78 -9.78 7.38 -5.42
N GLY A 79 -9.35 7.51 -6.67
CA GLY A 79 -10.22 7.71 -7.84
C GLY A 79 -10.75 6.45 -8.55
N ASP A 80 -10.57 5.25 -8.01
CA ASP A 80 -11.04 3.99 -8.64
C ASP A 80 -12.55 3.72 -8.40
N GLU A 81 -13.40 4.77 -8.43
CA GLU A 81 -14.85 4.62 -8.26
C GLU A 81 -15.69 4.94 -9.51
N ASN A 82 -15.20 5.56 -10.59
CA ASN A 82 -16.04 5.78 -11.79
C ASN A 82 -15.26 6.14 -13.08
N HIS A 83 -14.83 5.14 -13.87
CA HIS A 83 -14.57 5.33 -15.31
C HIS A 83 -15.02 4.11 -16.13
N GLY A 84 -16.28 3.72 -15.94
CA GLY A 84 -16.98 2.75 -16.77
C GLY A 84 -18.33 3.31 -17.22
N ASN A 85 -18.30 4.21 -18.21
CA ASN A 85 -19.40 4.45 -19.15
C ASN A 85 -18.90 5.39 -20.26
N GLN A 86 -18.37 4.78 -21.32
CA GLN A 86 -18.63 5.23 -22.69
C GLN A 86 -19.49 4.14 -23.33
#